data_AF-A0ABD1I426-F1
#
_entry.id   AF-A0ABD1I426-F1
#
_cell.length_a   1.000
_cell.length_b   1.000
_cell.length_c   1.000
_cell.angle_alpha   90.00
_cell.angle_beta   90.00
_cell.angle_gamma   90.00
#
_symmetry.space_group_name_H-M   'P 1'
#
loop_
_entity.id
_entity.type
_entity.pdbx_description
1 polymer ?
#
loop_
_entity_poly.entity_id
_entity_poly.type
_entity_poly.pdbx_seq_one_letter_code
_entity_poly.pdbx_strand_id
1 'polypeptide(L)'
;MADYLEKGTEHEDEYMISEKEVLVNRFISVPKDTGGFNCGAFVAGIVKGVLDNAGFPTIVTAHFVHVEGRQLFCLNLLKRYYEGKRY
;
A
#
# COMPACT_ATOMS: atom_id res chain seq x y z
N MET A 1 9.12 7.09 -3.01
CA MET A 1 10.12 6.35 -2.22
C MET A 1 9.52 6.34 -0.84
N ALA A 2 9.27 5.14 -0.29
CA ALA A 2 8.55 4.99 0.96
C ALA A 2 9.24 5.78 2.08
N ASP A 3 8.46 6.57 2.83
CA ASP A 3 8.98 7.29 3.99
C ASP A 3 9.06 6.39 5.22
N TYR A 4 8.12 5.44 5.34
CA TYR A 4 8.03 4.51 6.47
C TYR A 4 7.67 3.09 6.01
N LEU A 5 8.25 2.11 6.71
CA LEU A 5 7.89 0.70 6.62
C LEU A 5 7.68 0.18 8.05
N GLU A 6 6.49 -0.31 8.34
CA GLU A 6 6.06 -0.74 9.67
C GLU A 6 5.51 -2.16 9.63
N LYS A 7 5.61 -2.90 10.73
CA LYS A 7 4.94 -4.17 10.91
C LYS A 7 3.55 -3.91 11.49
N GLY A 8 2.52 -4.47 10.89
CA GLY A 8 1.14 -4.40 11.38
C GLY A 8 1.02 -4.99 12.78
N THR A 9 0.12 -4.44 13.57
CA THR A 9 -0.13 -4.89 14.95
C THR A 9 -1.21 -5.96 15.05
N GLU A 10 -2.05 -6.08 14.02
CA GLU A 10 -3.22 -6.98 14.02
C GLU A 10 -2.87 -8.39 13.55
N HIS A 11 -1.98 -8.51 12.56
CA HIS A 11 -1.52 -9.79 12.04
C HIS A 11 0.02 -9.86 12.02
N GLU A 12 0.58 -11.01 12.40
CA GLU A 12 2.05 -11.20 12.41
C GLU A 12 2.70 -11.05 11.03
N ASP A 13 1.93 -11.15 9.95
CA ASP A 13 2.39 -11.04 8.56
C ASP A 13 1.82 -9.83 7.83
N GLU A 14 1.28 -8.88 8.57
CA GLU A 14 0.89 -7.59 8.02
C GLU A 14 2.06 -6.61 8.08
N TYR A 15 2.22 -5.84 7.02
CA TYR A 15 3.20 -4.77 6.90
C TYR A 15 2.54 -3.55 6.29
N MET A 16 2.99 -2.36 6.68
CA MET A 16 2.47 -1.09 6.17
C MET A 16 3.61 -0.31 5.54
N ILE A 17 3.40 0.17 4.32
CA ILE A 17 4.29 1.12 3.65
C ILE A 17 3.58 2.47 3.61
N SER A 18 4.20 3.50 4.18
CA SER A 18 3.60 4.83 4.27
C SER A 18 4.46 5.88 3.58
N GLU A 19 3.81 6.78 2.84
CA GLU A 19 4.44 7.94 2.20
C GLU A 19 3.74 9.24 2.64
N LYS A 20 4.54 10.27 2.92
CA LYS A 20 4.09 11.63 3.23
C LYS A 20 3.59 12.33 1.98
N GLU A 21 4.27 12.11 0.85
CA GLU A 21 3.89 12.65 -0.44
C GLU A 21 3.85 11.53 -1.48
N VAL A 22 2.64 11.24 -1.98
CA VAL A 22 2.41 10.27 -3.04
C VAL A 22 3.01 10.80 -4.33
N LEU A 23 4.21 10.34 -4.70
CA LEU A 23 4.94 10.83 -5.89
C LEU A 23 4.14 10.68 -7.20
N VAL A 24 3.27 9.67 -7.26
CA VAL A 24 2.35 9.45 -8.38
C VAL A 24 1.30 10.56 -8.54
N ASN A 25 0.90 11.26 -7.47
CA ASN A 25 -0.04 12.38 -7.58
C ASN A 25 0.54 13.56 -8.39
N ARG A 26 1.86 13.61 -8.63
CA ARG A 26 2.48 14.57 -9.55
C ARG A 26 2.19 14.28 -11.02
N PHE A 27 1.81 13.06 -11.37
CA PHE A 27 1.63 12.60 -12.76
C PHE A 27 0.17 12.29 -13.11
N ILE A 28 -0.74 12.34 -12.14
CA ILE A 28 -2.19 12.18 -12.32
C ILE A 28 -2.89 13.31 -11.58
N SER A 29 -3.46 14.25 -12.33
CA SER A 29 -4.30 15.31 -11.77
C SER A 29 -5.61 14.71 -11.28
N VAL A 30 -5.78 14.58 -9.97
CA VAL A 30 -7.08 14.25 -9.39
C VAL A 30 -7.96 15.49 -9.44
N PRO A 31 -9.11 15.47 -10.14
CA PRO A 31 -10.01 16.61 -10.16
C PRO A 31 -10.54 16.89 -8.75
N LYS A 32 -10.55 18.16 -8.32
CA LYS A 32 -10.95 18.60 -6.96
C LYS A 32 -12.34 18.13 -6.54
N ASP A 33 -13.23 17.84 -7.50
CA ASP A 33 -14.61 17.39 -7.25
C ASP A 33 -14.78 15.87 -7.20
N THR A 34 -13.69 15.09 -7.37
CA THR A 34 -13.74 13.62 -7.27
C THR A 34 -13.09 13.18 -5.97
N GLY A 35 -13.75 13.48 -4.84
CA GLY A 35 -13.25 13.26 -3.46
C GLY A 35 -12.93 11.81 -3.05
N GLY A 36 -12.78 10.89 -4.01
CA GLY A 36 -12.48 9.48 -3.79
C GLY A 36 -11.62 8.84 -4.89
N PHE A 37 -10.93 9.61 -5.75
CA PHE A 37 -10.02 9.00 -6.72
C PHE A 37 -8.74 8.51 -6.01
N ASN A 38 -8.80 7.25 -5.56
CA ASN A 38 -7.73 6.59 -4.82
C ASN A 38 -6.59 6.21 -5.80
N CYS A 39 -5.70 7.17 -6.09
CA CYS A 39 -4.43 6.93 -6.79
C CYS A 39 -3.62 5.79 -6.16
N GLY A 40 -3.88 5.50 -4.89
CA GLY A 40 -3.31 4.38 -4.18
C GLY A 40 -3.72 3.00 -4.69
N ALA A 41 -4.92 2.85 -5.26
CA ALA A 41 -5.34 1.57 -5.84
C ALA A 41 -4.46 1.17 -7.03
N PHE A 42 -4.02 2.14 -7.82
CA PHE A 42 -3.07 1.91 -8.92
C PHE A 42 -1.69 1.48 -8.40
N VAL A 43 -1.17 2.17 -7.39
CA VAL A 43 0.12 1.81 -6.75
C VAL A 43 0.03 0.44 -6.08
N ALA A 44 -1.06 0.15 -5.37
CA ALA A 44 -1.32 -1.15 -4.76
C ALA A 44 -1.28 -2.26 -5.81
N GLY A 45 -1.85 -2.03 -7.00
CA GLY A 45 -1.79 -2.96 -8.11
C GLY A 45 -0.35 -3.23 -8.60
N ILE A 46 0.47 -2.18 -8.74
CA ILE A 46 1.89 -2.33 -9.13
C ILE A 46 2.65 -3.14 -8.07
N VAL A 47 2.53 -2.76 -6.80
CA VAL A 47 3.23 -3.44 -5.69
C VAL A 47 2.81 -4.90 -5.59
N LYS A 48 1.51 -5.19 -5.71
CA LYS A 48 1.00 -6.55 -5.77
C LYS A 48 1.62 -7.35 -6.93
N GLY A 49 1.63 -6.78 -8.15
CA GLY A 49 2.20 -7.45 -9.31
C GLY A 49 3.69 -7.76 -9.16
N VAL A 50 4.46 -6.86 -8.55
CA VAL A 50 5.89 -7.09 -8.25
C VAL A 50 6.06 -8.21 -7.22
N LEU A 51 5.30 -8.18 -6.12
CA LEU A 51 5.38 -9.18 -5.05
C LEU A 51 4.95 -10.57 -5.53
N ASP A 52 3.89 -10.65 -6.34
CA ASP A 52 3.41 -11.90 -6.94
C ASP A 52 4.49 -12.51 -7.86
N ASN A 53 5.18 -11.70 -8.68
CA ASN A 53 6.27 -12.17 -9.55
C ASN A 53 7.55 -12.52 -8.78
N ALA A 54 7.79 -11.90 -7.62
CA ALA A 54 8.92 -12.18 -6.76
C ALA A 54 8.74 -13.42 -5.87
N GLY A 55 7.59 -14.12 -5.98
CA GLY A 55 7.29 -15.31 -5.17
C GLY A 55 6.75 -15.01 -3.78
N PHE A 56 6.31 -13.77 -3.53
CA PHE A 56 5.74 -13.32 -2.25
C PHE A 56 4.26 -12.94 -2.42
N PRO A 57 3.35 -13.90 -2.67
CA PRO A 57 1.94 -13.59 -2.90
C PRO A 57 1.33 -12.85 -1.71
N THR A 58 0.81 -11.66 -1.96
CA THR A 58 0.41 -10.71 -0.91
C THR A 58 -0.90 -10.02 -1.30
N ILE A 59 -1.78 -9.79 -0.33
CA ILE A 59 -2.92 -8.89 -0.50
C ILE A 59 -2.42 -7.47 -0.25
N VAL A 60 -2.57 -6.59 -1.24
CA VAL A 60 -2.19 -5.19 -1.12
C VAL A 60 -3.45 -4.33 -1.13
N THR A 61 -3.63 -3.50 -0.11
CA THR A 61 -4.72 -2.51 -0.02
C THR A 61 -4.13 -1.12 0.17
N ALA A 62 -4.87 -0.09 -0.24
CA ALA A 62 -4.44 1.30 -0.15
C ALA A 62 -5.48 2.14 0.58
N HIS A 63 -5.05 2.88 1.60
CA HIS A 63 -5.91 3.72 2.42
C HIS A 63 -5.11 4.91 2.97
N PHE A 64 -5.83 5.92 3.46
CA PHE A 64 -5.21 7.06 4.14
C PHE A 64 -5.29 6.87 5.65
N VAL A 65 -4.17 7.12 6.34
CA VAL A 65 -4.11 7.12 7.81
C VAL A 65 -3.85 8.53 8.33
N HIS A 66 -4.39 8.83 9.49
CA HIS A 66 -4.12 10.10 10.17
C HIS A 66 -3.06 9.87 11.23
N VAL A 67 -1.87 10.44 11.05
CA VAL A 67 -0.77 10.38 12.01
C VAL A 67 -0.39 11.80 12.40
N GLU A 68 -0.49 12.13 13.69
CA GLU A 68 -0.09 13.43 14.25
C GLU A 68 -0.70 14.65 13.53
N GLY A 69 -1.98 14.55 13.11
CA GLY A 69 -2.67 15.63 12.42
C GLY A 69 -2.31 15.79 10.93
N ARG A 70 -1.52 14.88 10.37
CA ARG A 70 -1.26 14.78 8.92
C ARG A 70 -1.91 13.53 8.35
N GLN A 71 -2.43 13.64 7.13
CA GLN A 71 -2.93 12.51 6.37
C GLN A 71 -1.77 11.90 5.58
N LEU A 72 -1.41 10.65 5.89
CA LEU A 72 -0.43 9.88 5.17
C LEU A 72 -1.13 8.89 4.24
N PHE A 73 -0.49 8.62 3.11
CA PHE A 73 -0.91 7.55 2.23
C PHE A 73 -0.24 6.24 2.65
N CYS A 74 -1.03 5.17 2.81
CA CYS A 74 -0.55 3.88 3.29
C CYS A 74 -0.98 2.73 2.38
N LEU A 75 -0.02 1.85 2.09
CA LEU A 75 -0.25 0.54 1.52
C LEU A 75 -0.15 -0.50 2.62
N ASN A 76 -1.23 -1.25 2.87
CA ASN A 76 -1.15 -2.45 3.71
C ASN A 76 -0.85 -3.65 2.85
N LEU A 77 0.10 -4.45 3.33
CA LEU A 77 0.60 -5.68 2.75
C LEU A 77 0.27 -6.80 3.73
N LEU A 78 -0.74 -7.59 3.41
CA LEU A 78 -1.06 -8.79 4.17
C LEU A 78 -0.53 -10.00 3.41
N LYS A 79 0.54 -10.61 3.93
CA LYS A 79 1.15 -11.78 3.30
C LYS A 79 0.15 -12.94 3.31
N ARG A 80 -0.11 -13.55 2.15
CA ARG A 80 -0.86 -14.81 2.13
C ARG A 80 0.12 -15.95 2.35
N TYR A 81 0.00 -16.66 3.47
CA TYR A 81 0.47 -18.04 3.50
C TYR A 81 -0.50 -18.89 2.70
N TYR A 82 -0.08 -19.31 1.51
CA TYR A 82 -0.67 -20.50 0.90
C TYR A 82 -0.15 -21.69 1.70
N GLU A 83 -1.00 -22.27 2.55
CA GLU A 83 -0.75 -23.55 3.20
C GLU A 83 -0.24 -24.55 2.14
N GLY A 84 1.05 -24.91 2.22
CA GLY A 84 1.60 -26.07 1.52
C GLY A 84 2.56 -25.84 0.35
N LYS A 85 2.88 -24.60 -0.08
CA LYS A 85 3.96 -24.39 -1.05
C LYS A 85 4.94 -23.32 -0.61
N ARG A 86 6.05 -23.80 -0.05
CA ARG A 86 7.31 -23.04 0.09
C ARG A 86 7.86 -22.85 -1.33
N TYR A 87 7.88 -21.60 -1.80
CA TYR A 87 8.89 -21.16 -2.75
C TYR A 87 10.10 -20.67 -1.97
#